data_AF-A0A261CHB6-F1
#
_entry.id   AF-A0A261CHB6-F1
#
_cell.length_a   1.000
_cell.length_b   1.000
_cell.length_c   1.000
_cell.angle_alpha   90.00
_cell.angle_beta   90.00
_cell.angle_gamma   90.00
#
_symmetry.space_group_name_H-M   'P 1'
#
loop_
_entity.id
_entity.type
_entity.pdbx_description
1 polymer ?
#
loop_
_entity_poly.entity_id
_entity_poly.type
_entity_poly.pdbx_seq_one_letter_code
_entity_poly.pdbx_strand_id
1 'polypeptide(L)'
;MIRSDNTYDYQSEYENFTVPDYFEDDNKMSQWISVIESIGEVLGEINNILSIICLVINVAHFLVMIQKKMRTSSINILTIGISACDIVIIGNTVGTVIYNMLSSDIWYVNNEDFLSRLSPWLGLAMAFIRALVLLFPWSRRIKTLSEIRLAISIFLVLFTISFFISALVISRYSIFRYDTWVPVEICGYPPGYTQPMYTIQVGRKIILSYKSAMEIYAAVNGAASIIPAVTYPLIAVVLVVKLLKMKKGRSKLFSTRDVSEKDHTTTLSSSACATCNNIAEIVATPPAADAIMEAR
;
A
#
# COMPACT_ATOMS: atom_id res chain seq x y z
N MET A 1 10.26 -29.61 -42.28
CA MET A 1 11.30 -28.57 -42.11
C MET A 1 10.60 -27.29 -41.67
N ILE A 2 10.23 -27.21 -40.38
CA ILE A 2 9.70 -25.99 -39.77
C ILE A 2 10.89 -25.43 -39.00
N ARG A 3 11.53 -24.41 -39.57
CA ARG A 3 12.58 -23.64 -38.92
C ARG A 3 11.90 -22.85 -37.80
N SER A 4 11.85 -23.44 -36.60
CA SER A 4 11.57 -22.66 -35.39
C SER A 4 12.79 -21.79 -35.14
N ASP A 5 12.68 -20.50 -35.42
CA ASP A 5 13.60 -19.52 -34.86
C ASP A 5 13.48 -19.60 -33.33
N ASN A 6 14.31 -20.44 -32.73
CA ASN A 6 14.48 -20.60 -31.29
C ASN A 6 15.38 -19.50 -30.77
N THR A 7 15.01 -18.24 -31.02
CA THR A 7 15.65 -17.09 -30.38
C THR A 7 15.15 -17.02 -28.95
N TYR A 8 15.78 -17.81 -28.09
CA TYR A 8 15.89 -17.47 -26.69
C TYR A 8 16.53 -16.08 -26.62
N ASP A 9 16.01 -15.23 -25.74
CA ASP A 9 16.65 -13.97 -25.36
C ASP A 9 17.84 -14.37 -24.45
N TYR A 10 18.79 -15.12 -25.02
CA TYR A 10 20.10 -15.27 -24.42
C TYR A 10 20.67 -13.88 -24.43
N GLN A 11 20.83 -13.35 -23.23
CA GLN A 11 21.56 -12.13 -22.95
C GLN A 11 23.04 -12.39 -23.34
N SER A 12 23.33 -12.39 -24.64
CA SER A 12 24.68 -12.40 -25.21
C SER A 12 25.20 -10.98 -25.43
N GLU A 13 24.42 -9.96 -25.06
CA GLU A 13 24.92 -8.62 -24.82
C GLU A 13 25.12 -8.44 -23.31
N TYR A 14 26.11 -9.16 -22.77
CA TYR A 14 27.06 -8.43 -21.94
C TYR A 14 27.86 -7.56 -22.92
N GLU A 15 27.24 -6.49 -23.45
CA GLU A 15 28.05 -5.31 -23.75
C GLU A 15 28.87 -5.10 -22.49
N ASN A 16 30.21 -5.05 -22.64
CA ASN A 16 31.16 -4.88 -21.54
C ASN A 16 30.59 -3.88 -20.52
N PHE A 17 29.90 -4.39 -19.50
CA PHE A 17 29.29 -3.58 -18.46
C PHE A 17 30.46 -3.23 -17.57
N THR A 18 31.20 -2.23 -18.03
CA THR A 18 32.12 -1.47 -17.21
C THR A 18 31.22 -0.80 -16.20
N VAL A 19 31.24 -1.33 -14.97
CA VAL A 19 30.66 -0.63 -13.83
C VAL A 19 31.20 0.78 -13.92
N PRO A 20 30.35 1.82 -14.06
CA PRO A 20 30.87 3.17 -14.18
C PRO A 20 31.73 3.41 -12.95
N ASP A 21 32.99 3.78 -13.19
CA ASP A 21 33.93 4.01 -12.10
C ASP A 21 33.58 5.35 -11.46
N TYR A 22 32.65 5.29 -10.50
CA TYR A 22 32.14 6.47 -9.79
C TYR A 22 33.16 7.00 -8.78
N PHE A 23 34.21 6.23 -8.46
CA PHE A 23 35.20 6.55 -7.43
C PHE A 23 36.61 6.57 -8.02
N GLU A 24 37.46 7.45 -7.51
CA GLU A 24 38.84 7.60 -8.02
C GLU A 24 39.79 6.46 -7.57
N ASP A 25 39.41 5.70 -6.54
CA ASP A 25 40.20 4.61 -5.94
C ASP A 25 39.26 3.62 -5.23
N ASP A 26 39.63 2.33 -5.27
CA ASP A 26 38.95 1.22 -4.60
C ASP A 26 38.80 1.48 -3.09
N ASN A 27 39.79 2.12 -2.46
CA ASN A 27 39.70 2.49 -1.04
C ASN A 27 38.54 3.45 -0.75
N LYS A 28 38.31 4.44 -1.63
CA LYS A 28 37.18 5.37 -1.48
C LYS A 28 35.87 4.63 -1.68
N MET A 29 35.79 3.74 -2.68
CA MET A 29 34.63 2.90 -2.90
C MET A 29 34.29 2.05 -1.67
N SER A 30 35.27 1.34 -1.09
CA SER A 30 35.07 0.52 0.11
C SER A 30 34.65 1.35 1.33
N GLN A 31 35.20 2.56 1.51
CA GLN A 31 34.75 3.47 2.57
C GLN A 31 33.28 3.85 2.39
N TRP A 32 32.85 4.24 1.18
CA TRP A 32 31.45 4.57 0.91
C TRP A 32 30.52 3.37 1.11
N ILE A 33 30.91 2.19 0.63
CA ILE A 33 30.14 0.96 0.83
C ILE A 33 29.96 0.69 2.33
N SER A 34 31.04 0.78 3.13
CA SER A 34 30.96 0.54 4.58
C SER A 34 30.03 1.52 5.30
N VAL A 35 29.99 2.79 4.87
CA VAL A 35 29.07 3.79 5.42
C VAL A 35 27.63 3.47 5.03
N ILE A 36 27.38 3.10 3.77
CA ILE A 36 26.05 2.72 3.29
C ILE A 36 25.55 1.47 4.00
N GLU A 37 26.40 0.47 4.19
CA GLU A 37 26.09 -0.75 4.93
C GLU A 37 25.75 -0.44 6.38
N SER A 38 26.57 0.36 7.07
CA SER A 38 26.31 0.75 8.45
C SER A 38 24.99 1.53 8.61
N ILE A 39 24.68 2.45 7.68
CA ILE A 39 23.40 3.15 7.67
C ILE A 39 22.26 2.16 7.38
N GLY A 40 22.45 1.25 6.44
CA GLY A 40 21.49 0.23 6.04
C GLY A 40 21.13 -0.70 7.19
N GLU A 41 22.11 -1.11 7.99
CA GLU A 41 21.92 -1.92 9.21
C GLU A 41 21.03 -1.19 10.22
N VAL A 42 21.38 0.05 10.56
CA VAL A 42 20.60 0.86 11.52
C VAL A 42 19.18 1.09 11.02
N LEU A 43 19.01 1.43 9.74
CA LEU A 43 17.68 1.60 9.13
C LEU A 43 16.89 0.29 9.10
N GLY A 44 17.56 -0.85 8.88
CA GLY A 44 16.97 -2.18 8.91
C GLY A 44 16.41 -2.52 10.29
N GLU A 45 17.17 -2.26 11.36
CA GLU A 45 16.71 -2.47 12.73
C GLU A 45 15.49 -1.60 13.06
N ILE A 46 15.55 -0.31 12.71
CA ILE A 46 14.43 0.62 12.90
C ILE A 46 13.20 0.14 12.12
N ASN A 47 13.38 -0.28 10.86
CA ASN A 47 12.30 -0.79 10.03
C ASN A 47 11.64 -2.01 10.67
N ASN A 48 12.42 -2.96 11.20
CA ASN A 48 11.89 -4.15 11.85
C ASN A 48 10.99 -3.81 13.05
N ILE A 49 11.43 -2.87 13.90
CA ILE A 49 10.65 -2.40 15.06
C ILE A 49 9.35 -1.72 14.59
N LEU A 50 9.47 -0.81 13.62
CA LEU A 50 8.32 -0.10 13.06
C LEU A 50 7.32 -1.05 12.40
N SER A 51 7.79 -2.07 11.67
CA SER A 51 6.93 -3.09 11.05
C SER A 51 6.09 -3.84 12.08
N ILE A 52 6.66 -4.23 13.22
CA ILE A 52 5.90 -4.90 14.30
C ILE A 52 4.80 -3.98 14.83
N ILE A 53 5.13 -2.71 15.12
CA ILE A 53 4.17 -1.73 15.62
C ILE A 53 3.06 -1.49 14.58
N CYS A 54 3.44 -1.27 13.32
CA CYS A 54 2.49 -1.05 12.22
C CYS A 54 1.58 -2.25 11.99
N LEU A 55 2.09 -3.48 12.14
CA LEU A 55 1.27 -4.69 12.03
C LEU A 55 0.17 -4.71 13.11
N VAL A 56 0.52 -4.43 14.36
CA VAL A 56 -0.45 -4.37 15.47
C VAL A 56 -1.52 -3.31 15.21
N ILE A 57 -1.11 -2.11 14.79
CA ILE A 57 -2.04 -1.01 14.49
C ILE A 57 -2.98 -1.40 13.33
N ASN A 58 -2.45 -1.97 12.25
CA ASN A 58 -3.26 -2.36 11.09
C ASN A 58 -4.22 -3.50 11.41
N VAL A 59 -3.82 -4.48 12.24
CA VAL A 59 -4.73 -5.53 12.74
C VAL A 59 -5.84 -4.92 13.58
N ALA A 60 -5.53 -4.05 14.53
CA ALA A 60 -6.53 -3.39 15.36
C ALA A 60 -7.52 -2.57 14.50
N HIS A 61 -6.99 -1.80 13.55
CA HIS A 61 -7.79 -1.01 12.61
C HIS A 61 -8.73 -1.90 11.77
N PHE A 62 -8.21 -3.01 11.24
CA PHE A 62 -9.01 -3.97 10.49
C PHE A 62 -10.14 -4.58 11.33
N LEU A 63 -9.84 -4.99 12.57
CA LEU A 63 -10.81 -5.58 13.50
C LEU A 63 -11.93 -4.61 13.89
N VAL A 64 -11.61 -3.32 14.05
CA VAL A 64 -12.62 -2.29 14.33
C VAL A 64 -13.50 -2.06 13.10
N MET A 65 -12.90 -1.94 11.92
CA MET A 65 -13.61 -1.55 10.71
C MET A 65 -14.44 -2.66 10.08
N ILE A 66 -14.07 -3.93 10.28
CA ILE A 66 -14.85 -5.07 9.76
C ILE A 66 -16.22 -5.22 10.44
N GLN A 67 -16.41 -4.59 11.61
CA GLN A 67 -17.67 -4.62 12.35
C GLN A 67 -18.82 -4.12 11.49
N LYS A 68 -19.96 -4.82 11.54
CA LYS A 68 -21.15 -4.53 10.69
C LYS A 68 -21.61 -3.07 10.77
N LYS A 69 -21.49 -2.45 11.95
CA LYS A 69 -21.88 -1.06 12.21
C LYS A 69 -21.03 -0.02 11.45
N MET A 70 -19.77 -0.36 11.14
CA MET A 70 -18.82 0.55 10.49
C MET A 70 -18.80 0.42 8.96
N ARG A 71 -19.34 -0.67 8.39
CA ARG A 71 -19.31 -0.93 6.93
C ARG A 71 -20.42 -0.21 6.14
N THR A 72 -20.65 1.06 6.44
CA THR A 72 -21.80 1.83 5.93
C THR A 72 -21.46 2.74 4.74
N SER A 73 -20.19 3.05 4.53
CA SER A 73 -19.70 3.95 3.47
C SER A 73 -18.59 3.29 2.65
N SER A 74 -18.45 3.70 1.40
CA SER A 74 -17.34 3.34 0.51
C SER A 74 -15.97 3.60 1.16
N ILE A 75 -15.82 4.71 1.89
CA ILE A 75 -14.57 5.07 2.57
C ILE A 75 -14.19 3.98 3.56
N ASN A 76 -15.15 3.49 4.35
CA ASN A 76 -14.89 2.46 5.36
C ASN A 76 -14.54 1.12 4.71
N ILE A 77 -15.19 0.76 3.59
CA ILE A 77 -14.85 -0.45 2.82
C ILE A 77 -13.45 -0.36 2.20
N LEU A 78 -13.08 0.79 1.61
CA LEU A 78 -11.73 1.01 1.09
C LEU A 78 -10.70 0.92 2.21
N THR A 79 -10.99 1.46 3.39
CA THR A 79 -10.07 1.42 4.53
C THR A 79 -9.87 -0.01 5.06
N ILE A 80 -10.92 -0.84 5.06
CA ILE A 80 -10.78 -2.28 5.34
C ILE A 80 -9.83 -2.93 4.33
N GLY A 81 -10.02 -2.65 3.03
CA GLY A 81 -9.16 -3.17 1.98
C GLY A 81 -7.69 -2.78 2.15
N ILE A 82 -7.41 -1.51 2.48
CA ILE A 82 -6.05 -1.01 2.78
C ILE A 82 -5.45 -1.75 3.97
N SER A 83 -6.15 -1.77 5.11
CA SER A 83 -5.64 -2.46 6.31
C SER A 83 -5.39 -3.95 6.08
N ALA A 84 -6.22 -4.63 5.27
CA ALA A 84 -6.00 -6.02 4.88
C ALA A 84 -4.74 -6.19 4.02
N CYS A 85 -4.51 -5.29 3.04
CA CYS A 85 -3.30 -5.32 2.23
C CYS A 85 -2.06 -5.11 3.11
N ASP A 86 -2.09 -4.10 3.98
CA ASP A 86 -0.94 -3.74 4.83
C ASP A 86 -0.62 -4.85 5.85
N ILE A 87 -1.63 -5.55 6.39
CA ILE A 87 -1.40 -6.73 7.26
C ILE A 87 -0.62 -7.80 6.51
N VAL A 88 -0.96 -8.08 5.24
CA VAL A 88 -0.26 -9.11 4.47
C VAL A 88 1.16 -8.66 4.13
N ILE A 89 1.34 -7.42 3.67
CA ILE A 89 2.65 -6.88 3.28
C ILE A 89 3.59 -6.80 4.50
N ILE A 90 3.15 -6.14 5.57
CA ILE A 90 3.97 -5.94 6.77
C ILE A 90 4.14 -7.26 7.53
N GLY A 91 3.11 -8.11 7.54
CA GLY A 91 3.17 -9.45 8.11
C GLY A 91 4.23 -10.32 7.42
N ASN A 92 4.44 -10.15 6.12
CA ASN A 92 5.52 -10.77 5.37
C ASN A 92 6.88 -10.32 5.92
N THR A 93 7.13 -9.01 6.03
CA THR A 93 8.38 -8.46 6.59
C THR A 93 8.66 -9.00 8.00
N VAL A 94 7.66 -8.97 8.89
CA VAL A 94 7.77 -9.50 10.26
C VAL A 94 8.00 -11.02 10.26
N GLY A 95 7.34 -11.75 9.36
CA GLY A 95 7.53 -13.19 9.19
C GLY A 95 8.97 -13.56 8.84
N THR A 96 9.64 -12.78 7.98
CA THR A 96 11.07 -12.99 7.65
C THR A 96 11.97 -12.76 8.86
N VAL A 97 11.69 -11.74 9.67
CA VAL A 97 12.45 -11.50 10.91
C VAL A 97 12.31 -12.68 11.86
N ILE A 98 11.08 -13.20 12.03
CA ILE A 98 10.82 -14.38 12.86
C ILE A 98 11.52 -15.61 12.28
N TYR A 99 11.45 -15.83 10.97
CA TYR A 99 12.13 -16.93 10.28
C TYR A 99 13.64 -16.91 10.54
N ASN A 100 14.28 -15.75 10.35
CA ASN A 100 15.71 -15.58 10.57
C ASN A 100 16.10 -15.85 12.04
N MET A 101 15.20 -15.52 12.98
CA MET A 101 15.42 -15.77 14.41
C MET A 101 15.18 -17.24 14.81
N LEU A 102 14.23 -17.93 14.17
CA LEU A 102 13.84 -19.31 14.52
C LEU A 102 14.54 -20.40 13.70
N SER A 103 15.26 -20.06 12.63
CA SER A 103 15.88 -21.00 11.67
C SER A 103 14.92 -22.12 11.21
N SER A 104 13.62 -21.80 11.08
CA SER A 104 12.57 -22.80 10.83
C SER A 104 12.17 -22.84 9.36
N ASP A 105 12.19 -24.01 8.72
CA ASP A 105 11.71 -24.24 7.34
C ASP A 105 10.18 -24.16 7.18
N ILE A 106 9.56 -23.06 7.62
CA ILE A 106 8.14 -22.80 7.37
C ILE A 106 8.02 -22.14 6.00
N TRP A 107 7.15 -22.70 5.15
CA TRP A 107 6.82 -22.21 3.81
C TRP A 107 6.41 -20.73 3.86
N TYR A 108 7.34 -19.86 3.47
CA TYR A 108 7.10 -18.44 3.33
C TYR A 108 6.59 -18.16 1.91
N VAL A 109 5.34 -17.71 1.80
CA VAL A 109 4.72 -17.44 0.50
C VAL A 109 4.94 -15.97 0.13
N ASN A 110 5.87 -15.72 -0.79
CA ASN A 110 6.13 -14.42 -1.42
C ASN A 110 4.94 -13.96 -2.29
N ASN A 111 3.82 -13.53 -1.68
CA ASN A 111 2.67 -12.95 -2.38
C ASN A 111 2.75 -11.40 -2.47
N GLU A 112 3.93 -10.84 -2.27
CA GLU A 112 4.14 -9.45 -1.88
C GLU A 112 3.90 -8.45 -3.03
N ASP A 113 4.17 -8.85 -4.27
CA ASP A 113 4.29 -7.92 -5.39
C ASP A 113 2.99 -7.21 -5.78
N PHE A 114 1.85 -7.90 -5.75
CA PHE A 114 0.59 -7.31 -6.23
C PHE A 114 -0.14 -6.52 -5.14
N LEU A 115 -0.06 -6.94 -3.88
CA LEU A 115 -0.68 -6.22 -2.76
C LEU A 115 0.08 -4.93 -2.43
N SER A 116 1.41 -4.97 -2.48
CA SER A 116 2.26 -3.78 -2.27
C SER A 116 1.97 -2.67 -3.28
N ARG A 117 1.60 -3.04 -4.51
CA ARG A 117 1.13 -2.09 -5.52
C ARG A 117 -0.31 -1.65 -5.29
N LEU A 118 -1.19 -2.54 -4.82
CA LEU A 118 -2.62 -2.25 -4.65
C LEU A 118 -2.89 -1.23 -3.53
N SER A 119 -2.22 -1.37 -2.38
CA SER A 119 -2.50 -0.54 -1.19
C SER A 119 -2.39 0.98 -1.43
N PRO A 120 -1.31 1.51 -2.05
CA PRO A 120 -1.17 2.94 -2.28
C PRO A 120 -2.25 3.53 -3.20
N TRP A 121 -2.69 2.77 -4.23
CA TRP A 121 -3.77 3.19 -5.13
C TRP A 121 -5.14 3.21 -4.43
N LEU A 122 -5.41 2.24 -3.55
CA LEU A 122 -6.61 2.24 -2.71
C LEU A 122 -6.61 3.44 -1.75
N GLY A 123 -5.47 3.72 -1.12
CA GLY A 123 -5.28 4.89 -0.27
C GLY A 123 -5.53 6.20 -1.02
N LEU A 124 -5.00 6.32 -2.24
CA LEU A 124 -5.23 7.48 -3.11
C LEU A 124 -6.70 7.66 -3.49
N ALA A 125 -7.37 6.58 -3.89
CA ALA A 125 -8.80 6.60 -4.18
C ALA A 125 -9.62 7.03 -2.95
N MET A 126 -9.31 6.50 -1.77
CA MET A 126 -9.95 6.85 -0.51
C MET A 126 -9.73 8.32 -0.15
N ALA A 127 -8.49 8.82 -0.24
CA ALA A 127 -8.15 10.22 0.04
C ALA A 127 -8.88 11.19 -0.90
N PHE A 128 -8.96 10.85 -2.19
CA PHE A 128 -9.67 11.63 -3.18
C PHE A 128 -11.18 11.65 -2.94
N ILE A 129 -11.79 10.49 -2.69
CA ILE A 129 -13.22 10.40 -2.35
C ILE A 129 -13.52 11.22 -1.09
N ARG A 130 -12.70 11.09 -0.05
CA ARG A 130 -12.85 11.85 1.20
C ARG A 130 -12.76 13.36 0.96
N ALA A 131 -11.80 13.80 0.15
CA ALA A 131 -11.66 15.21 -0.20
C ALA A 131 -12.91 15.73 -0.94
N LEU A 132 -13.41 14.99 -1.93
CA LEU A 132 -14.61 15.37 -2.68
C LEU A 132 -15.87 15.44 -1.78
N VAL A 133 -16.04 14.48 -0.88
CA VAL A 133 -17.17 14.46 0.07
C VAL A 133 -17.13 15.69 0.99
N LEU A 134 -15.95 16.07 1.48
CA LEU A 134 -15.80 17.22 2.37
C LEU A 134 -15.92 18.57 1.64
N LEU A 135 -15.48 18.65 0.39
CA LEU A 135 -15.53 19.88 -0.39
C LEU A 135 -16.90 20.18 -1.00
N PHE A 136 -17.70 19.13 -1.30
CA PHE A 136 -18.97 19.28 -2.02
C PHE A 136 -20.11 18.43 -1.41
N PRO A 137 -20.48 18.66 -0.13
CA PRO A 137 -21.45 17.83 0.58
C PRO A 137 -22.86 17.84 -0.04
N TRP A 138 -23.21 18.87 -0.81
CA TRP A 138 -24.57 19.06 -1.34
C TRP A 138 -24.80 18.53 -2.76
N SER A 139 -23.77 17.98 -3.41
CA SER A 139 -23.95 17.47 -4.77
C SER A 139 -24.47 16.02 -4.75
N ARG A 140 -25.49 15.74 -5.55
CA ARG A 140 -26.05 14.38 -5.66
C ARG A 140 -25.01 13.37 -6.16
N ARG A 141 -24.04 13.81 -6.99
CA ARG A 141 -22.91 12.98 -7.48
C ARG A 141 -21.96 12.55 -6.36
N ILE A 142 -21.73 13.41 -5.37
CA ILE A 142 -20.91 13.08 -4.20
C ILE A 142 -21.59 12.01 -3.33
N LYS A 143 -22.92 12.02 -3.22
CA LYS A 143 -23.64 10.99 -2.47
C LYS A 143 -23.39 9.59 -3.04
N THR A 144 -23.33 9.47 -4.36
CA THR A 144 -22.99 8.21 -5.05
C THR A 144 -21.57 7.76 -4.70
N LEU A 145 -20.60 8.67 -4.55
CA LEU A 145 -19.22 8.33 -4.15
C LEU A 145 -19.12 7.65 -2.78
N SER A 146 -20.11 7.87 -1.90
CA SER A 146 -20.18 7.21 -0.59
C SER A 146 -20.79 5.81 -0.63
N GLU A 147 -21.28 5.34 -1.80
CA GLU A 147 -21.92 4.03 -1.92
C GLU A 147 -20.90 2.89 -1.89
N ILE A 148 -21.19 1.87 -1.07
CA ILE A 148 -20.36 0.66 -0.90
C ILE A 148 -20.03 -0.02 -2.24
N ARG A 149 -20.97 -0.01 -3.19
CA ARG A 149 -20.80 -0.64 -4.51
C ARG A 149 -19.62 -0.07 -5.28
N LEU A 150 -19.38 1.24 -5.16
CA LEU A 150 -18.23 1.87 -5.81
C LEU A 150 -16.91 1.41 -5.21
N ALA A 151 -16.82 1.27 -3.88
CA ALA A 151 -15.60 0.78 -3.24
C ALA A 151 -15.24 -0.64 -3.70
N ILE A 152 -16.24 -1.52 -3.81
CA ILE A 152 -16.05 -2.88 -4.30
C ILE A 152 -15.58 -2.85 -5.77
N SER A 153 -16.18 -2.01 -6.61
CA SER A 153 -15.78 -1.86 -8.01
C SER A 153 -14.34 -1.34 -8.13
N ILE A 154 -13.96 -0.33 -7.37
CA ILE A 154 -12.59 0.22 -7.34
C ILE A 154 -11.61 -0.87 -6.92
N PHE A 155 -11.91 -1.61 -5.85
CA PHE A 155 -11.06 -2.70 -5.38
C PHE A 155 -10.85 -3.77 -6.46
N LEU A 156 -11.93 -4.24 -7.09
CA LEU A 156 -11.86 -5.26 -8.13
C LEU A 156 -11.03 -4.82 -9.35
N VAL A 157 -11.22 -3.57 -9.81
CA VAL A 157 -10.46 -3.03 -10.94
C VAL A 157 -8.97 -2.94 -10.61
N LEU A 158 -8.62 -2.33 -9.48
CA LEU A 158 -7.22 -2.16 -9.09
C LEU A 158 -6.54 -3.50 -8.77
N PHE A 159 -7.26 -4.44 -8.15
CA PHE A 159 -6.79 -5.79 -7.90
C PHE A 159 -6.51 -6.51 -9.22
N THR A 160 -7.41 -6.44 -10.20
CA THR A 160 -7.25 -7.09 -11.50
C THR A 160 -6.05 -6.53 -12.26
N ILE A 161 -5.89 -5.21 -12.31
CA ILE A 161 -4.74 -4.55 -12.94
C ILE A 161 -3.44 -4.99 -12.25
N SER A 162 -3.43 -4.97 -10.92
CA SER A 162 -2.24 -5.35 -10.15
C SER A 162 -1.90 -6.82 -10.37
N PHE A 163 -2.87 -7.72 -10.26
CA PHE A 163 -2.66 -9.14 -10.52
C PHE A 163 -2.12 -9.38 -11.93
N PHE A 164 -2.68 -8.72 -12.94
CA PHE A 164 -2.24 -8.87 -14.33
C PHE A 164 -0.78 -8.43 -14.54
N ILE A 165 -0.37 -7.29 -13.97
CA ILE A 165 1.03 -6.83 -14.05
C ILE A 165 1.98 -7.85 -13.40
N SER A 166 1.64 -8.35 -12.21
CA SER A 166 2.46 -9.38 -11.55
C SER A 166 2.50 -10.66 -12.36
N ALA A 167 1.38 -11.09 -12.93
CA ALA A 167 1.32 -12.27 -13.80
C ALA A 167 2.18 -12.10 -15.06
N LEU A 168 2.20 -10.90 -15.67
CA LEU A 168 3.07 -10.60 -16.82
C LEU A 168 4.55 -10.75 -16.46
N VAL A 169 4.97 -10.24 -15.29
CA VAL A 169 6.35 -10.37 -14.82
C VAL A 169 6.70 -11.82 -14.51
N ILE A 170 5.85 -12.52 -13.74
CA ILE A 170 6.07 -13.93 -13.38
C ILE A 170 6.10 -14.81 -14.63
N SER A 171 5.29 -14.54 -15.65
CA SER A 171 5.29 -15.29 -16.91
C SER A 171 6.61 -15.19 -17.69
N ARG A 172 7.48 -14.22 -17.35
CA ARG A 172 8.83 -14.14 -17.93
C ARG A 172 9.78 -15.13 -17.30
N TYR A 173 9.49 -15.68 -16.13
CA TYR A 173 10.35 -16.62 -15.44
C TYR A 173 9.93 -18.05 -15.71
N SER A 174 10.90 -18.92 -15.99
CA SER A 174 10.68 -20.35 -16.10
C SER A 174 11.72 -21.12 -15.31
N ILE A 175 11.32 -22.28 -14.82
CA ILE A 175 12.17 -23.19 -14.06
C ILE A 175 12.99 -24.02 -15.04
N PHE A 176 14.31 -23.94 -14.94
CA PHE A 176 15.26 -24.69 -15.74
C PHE A 176 16.07 -25.62 -14.86
N ARG A 177 16.43 -26.79 -15.38
CA ARG A 177 17.42 -27.65 -14.73
C ARG A 177 18.80 -27.04 -14.96
N TYR A 178 19.45 -26.61 -13.89
CA TYR A 178 20.76 -25.97 -13.92
C TYR A 178 21.88 -26.99 -13.84
N ASP A 179 21.81 -27.88 -12.86
CA ASP A 179 22.86 -28.86 -12.59
C ASP A 179 22.29 -30.09 -11.85
N THR A 180 23.16 -30.97 -11.40
CA THR A 180 22.85 -32.11 -10.55
C THR A 180 23.63 -31.98 -9.26
N TRP A 181 22.91 -31.80 -8.15
CA TRP A 181 23.48 -31.77 -6.82
C TRP A 181 24.00 -33.14 -6.42
N VAL A 182 25.22 -33.17 -5.91
CA VAL A 182 25.85 -34.34 -5.31
C VAL A 182 26.09 -34.02 -3.84
N PRO A 183 25.62 -34.87 -2.91
CA PRO A 183 25.84 -34.64 -1.49
C PRO A 183 27.34 -34.69 -1.16
N VAL A 184 27.76 -33.83 -0.24
CA VAL A 184 29.08 -33.91 0.36
C VAL A 184 29.19 -35.22 1.16
N GLU A 185 30.34 -35.89 1.12
CA GLU A 185 30.55 -37.23 1.70
C GLU A 185 30.14 -37.35 3.18
N ILE A 186 30.17 -36.24 3.92
CA ILE A 186 29.88 -36.16 5.35
C ILE A 186 28.37 -36.38 5.66
N CYS A 187 27.49 -36.20 4.67
CA CYS A 187 26.05 -36.12 4.92
C CYS A 187 25.32 -37.48 4.96
N GLY A 188 26.04 -38.61 4.93
CA GLY A 188 25.46 -39.96 5.16
C GLY A 188 24.52 -40.48 4.07
N TYR A 189 24.56 -39.90 2.86
CA TYR A 189 23.76 -40.35 1.73
C TYR A 189 24.32 -41.64 1.09
N PRO A 190 23.48 -42.48 0.44
CA PRO A 190 23.95 -43.66 -0.27
C PRO A 190 24.96 -43.31 -1.38
N PRO A 191 25.94 -44.20 -1.67
CA PRO A 191 26.91 -43.97 -2.73
C PRO A 191 26.20 -43.82 -4.09
N GLY A 192 26.55 -42.75 -4.83
CA GLY A 192 25.94 -42.43 -6.13
C GLY A 192 24.60 -41.70 -6.06
N TYR A 193 24.16 -41.24 -4.88
CA TYR A 193 22.98 -40.38 -4.77
C TYR A 193 23.19 -39.05 -5.50
N THR A 194 22.23 -38.68 -6.34
CA THR A 194 22.25 -37.42 -7.10
C THR A 194 20.84 -36.84 -7.16
N GLN A 195 20.73 -35.51 -7.16
CA GLN A 195 19.44 -34.81 -7.24
C GLN A 195 19.49 -33.69 -8.27
N PRO A 196 18.49 -33.53 -9.16
CA PRO A 196 18.47 -32.43 -10.10
C PRO A 196 18.31 -31.09 -9.37
N MET A 197 19.16 -30.12 -9.69
CA MET A 197 19.03 -28.72 -9.26
C MET A 197 18.26 -27.94 -10.31
N TYR A 198 17.34 -27.13 -9.84
CA TYR A 198 16.57 -26.23 -10.67
C TYR A 198 16.91 -24.78 -10.33
N THR A 199 16.99 -23.94 -11.35
CA THR A 199 17.14 -22.49 -11.22
C THR A 199 15.98 -21.80 -11.93
N ILE A 200 15.64 -20.60 -11.49
CA ILE A 200 14.68 -19.73 -12.17
C ILE A 200 15.48 -18.82 -13.10
N GLN A 201 15.18 -18.83 -14.40
CA GLN A 201 15.77 -17.90 -15.37
C GLN A 201 14.69 -17.27 -16.25
N VAL A 202 15.06 -16.20 -16.96
CA VAL A 202 14.17 -15.55 -17.93
C VAL A 202 13.90 -16.51 -19.08
N GLY A 203 12.65 -16.93 -19.19
CA GLY A 203 12.14 -17.81 -20.22
C GLY A 203 11.84 -17.11 -21.54
N ARG A 204 11.35 -17.91 -22.49
CA ARG A 204 11.00 -17.46 -23.85
C ARG A 204 10.04 -16.28 -23.83
N LYS A 205 10.11 -15.41 -24.83
CA LYS A 205 9.13 -14.31 -25.03
C LYS A 205 7.73 -14.87 -25.26
N ILE A 206 6.82 -14.70 -24.28
CA ILE A 206 5.41 -15.15 -24.40
C ILE A 206 4.51 -14.02 -24.89
N ILE A 207 4.61 -12.83 -24.28
CA ILE A 207 3.77 -11.65 -24.62
C ILE A 207 4.66 -10.41 -24.82
N LEU A 208 5.37 -10.00 -23.77
CA LEU A 208 6.29 -8.85 -23.77
C LEU A 208 7.74 -9.32 -23.68
N SER A 209 8.69 -8.50 -24.16
CA SER A 209 10.12 -8.69 -23.85
C SER A 209 10.35 -8.50 -22.34
N TYR A 210 11.39 -9.14 -21.80
CA TYR A 210 11.78 -8.96 -20.39
C TYR A 210 12.02 -7.47 -20.07
N LYS A 211 12.76 -6.76 -20.93
CA LYS A 211 13.04 -5.33 -20.78
C LYS A 211 11.74 -4.51 -20.65
N SER A 212 10.81 -4.68 -21.58
CA SER A 212 9.53 -3.95 -21.56
C SER A 212 8.66 -4.31 -20.36
N ALA A 213 8.63 -5.59 -19.95
CA ALA A 213 7.88 -6.01 -18.77
C ALA A 213 8.43 -5.38 -17.49
N MET A 214 9.76 -5.32 -17.35
CA MET A 214 10.42 -4.69 -16.22
C MET A 214 10.28 -3.16 -16.23
N GLU A 215 10.33 -2.52 -17.41
CA GLU A 215 10.06 -1.08 -17.54
C GLU A 215 8.65 -0.73 -17.10
N ILE A 216 7.63 -1.51 -17.51
CA ILE A 216 6.24 -1.31 -17.07
C ILE A 216 6.12 -1.54 -15.56
N TYR A 217 6.71 -2.62 -15.04
CA TYR A 217 6.69 -2.92 -13.61
C TYR A 217 7.34 -1.80 -12.78
N ALA A 218 8.53 -1.36 -13.19
CA ALA A 218 9.26 -0.27 -12.53
C ALA A 218 8.48 1.06 -12.60
N ALA A 219 7.89 1.39 -13.75
CA ALA A 219 7.09 2.60 -13.89
C ALA A 219 5.87 2.60 -12.97
N VAL A 220 5.13 1.49 -12.91
CA VAL A 220 3.90 1.42 -12.09
C VAL A 220 4.22 1.37 -10.60
N ASN A 221 5.23 0.60 -10.17
CA ASN A 221 5.64 0.55 -8.77
C ASN A 221 6.27 1.87 -8.30
N GLY A 222 7.09 2.51 -9.16
CA GLY A 222 7.63 3.84 -8.92
C GLY A 222 6.51 4.87 -8.79
N ALA A 223 5.52 4.84 -9.68
CA ALA A 223 4.35 5.71 -9.60
C ALA A 223 3.54 5.50 -8.31
N ALA A 224 3.35 4.25 -7.87
CA ALA A 224 2.66 3.91 -6.63
C ALA A 224 3.38 4.46 -5.37
N SER A 225 4.69 4.73 -5.46
CA SER A 225 5.47 5.33 -4.38
C SER A 225 5.45 6.87 -4.43
N ILE A 226 5.60 7.45 -5.63
CA ILE A 226 5.76 8.90 -5.81
C ILE A 226 4.41 9.63 -5.77
N ILE A 227 3.40 9.12 -6.47
CA ILE A 227 2.13 9.85 -6.64
C ILE A 227 1.41 10.05 -5.30
N PRO A 228 1.23 9.03 -4.44
CA PRO A 228 0.62 9.25 -3.12
C PRO A 228 1.42 10.20 -2.24
N ALA A 229 2.76 10.11 -2.25
CA ALA A 229 3.64 10.97 -1.48
C ALA A 229 3.48 12.46 -1.80
N VAL A 230 3.24 12.80 -3.08
CA VAL A 230 2.98 14.18 -3.51
C VAL A 230 1.51 14.56 -3.34
N THR A 231 0.59 13.64 -3.64
CA THR A 231 -0.84 13.96 -3.69
C THR A 231 -1.45 14.11 -2.30
N TYR A 232 -1.00 13.34 -1.30
CA TYR A 232 -1.53 13.43 0.07
C TYR A 232 -1.32 14.81 0.71
N PRO A 233 -0.10 15.40 0.69
CA PRO A 233 0.11 16.76 1.15
C PRO A 233 -0.75 17.79 0.40
N LEU A 234 -0.87 17.68 -0.92
CA LEU A 234 -1.66 18.62 -1.72
C LEU A 234 -3.15 18.57 -1.34
N ILE A 235 -3.72 17.36 -1.23
CA ILE A 235 -5.11 17.19 -0.78
C ILE A 235 -5.29 17.75 0.63
N ALA A 236 -4.34 17.49 1.54
CA ALA A 236 -4.39 17.99 2.90
C ALA A 236 -4.39 19.52 2.96
N VAL A 237 -3.48 20.18 2.23
CA VAL A 237 -3.41 21.65 2.17
C VAL A 237 -4.71 22.25 1.62
N VAL A 238 -5.25 21.70 0.53
CA VAL A 238 -6.52 22.16 -0.05
C VAL A 238 -7.66 22.02 0.97
N LEU A 239 -7.73 20.88 1.66
CA LEU A 239 -8.75 20.61 2.66
C LEU A 239 -8.64 21.58 3.84
N VAL A 240 -7.43 21.79 4.39
CA VAL A 240 -7.18 22.73 5.49
C VAL A 240 -7.60 24.15 5.11
N VAL A 241 -7.17 24.65 3.93
CA VAL A 241 -7.55 25.99 3.46
C VAL A 241 -9.07 26.14 3.35
N LYS A 242 -9.76 25.11 2.85
CA LYS A 242 -11.21 25.12 2.69
C LYS A 242 -11.93 25.07 4.04
N LEU A 243 -11.48 24.24 4.97
CA LEU A 243 -11.98 24.18 6.34
C LEU A 243 -11.81 25.54 7.05
N LEU A 244 -10.65 26.18 6.91
CA LEU A 244 -10.39 27.51 7.48
C LEU A 244 -11.30 28.59 6.87
N LYS A 245 -11.52 28.57 5.55
CA LYS A 245 -12.47 29.49 4.89
C LYS A 245 -13.90 29.29 5.38
N MET A 246 -14.35 28.04 5.51
CA MET A 246 -15.68 27.72 6.04
C MET A 246 -15.83 28.17 7.50
N LYS A 247 -14.81 27.95 8.34
CA LYS A 247 -14.78 28.44 9.73
C LYS A 247 -14.89 29.95 9.80
N LYS A 248 -14.11 30.69 8.99
CA LYS A 248 -14.16 32.15 8.94
C LYS A 248 -15.53 32.66 8.46
N GLY A 249 -16.10 32.05 7.43
CA GLY A 249 -17.46 32.35 6.97
C GLY A 249 -18.51 32.16 8.06
N ARG A 250 -18.45 31.05 8.80
CA ARG A 250 -19.35 30.77 9.92
C ARG A 250 -19.21 31.79 11.05
N SER A 251 -17.97 32.15 11.42
CA SER A 251 -17.71 33.14 12.48
C SER A 251 -18.26 34.52 12.15
N LYS A 252 -18.19 34.94 10.88
CA LYS A 252 -18.82 36.19 10.42
C LYS A 252 -20.34 36.12 10.52
N LEU A 253 -20.93 34.99 10.15
CA LEU A 253 -22.38 34.80 10.20
C LEU A 253 -22.92 34.88 11.64
N PHE A 254 -22.19 34.33 12.62
CA PHE A 254 -22.54 34.46 14.03
C PHE A 254 -22.37 35.89 14.56
N SER A 255 -21.26 36.55 14.24
CA SER A 255 -21.02 37.93 14.64
C SER A 255 -22.03 38.92 14.06
N THR A 256 -22.54 38.70 12.84
CA THR A 256 -23.62 39.54 12.27
C THR A 256 -24.97 39.25 12.92
N ARG A 257 -25.20 38.02 13.41
CA ARG A 257 -26.44 37.65 14.10
C ARG A 257 -26.55 38.29 15.47
N ASP A 258 -25.44 38.37 16.22
CA ASP A 258 -25.37 39.06 17.52
C ASP A 258 -25.62 40.57 17.41
N VAL A 259 -25.29 41.18 16.27
CA VAL A 259 -25.57 42.60 15.99
C VAL A 259 -27.03 42.81 15.56
N SER A 260 -27.61 41.86 14.80
CA SER A 260 -29.01 41.91 14.33
C SER A 260 -30.02 41.55 15.44
N GLU A 261 -29.66 40.69 16.40
CA GLU A 261 -30.53 40.30 17.52
C GLU A 261 -30.76 41.45 18.54
N LYS A 262 -30.01 42.55 18.42
CA LYS A 262 -30.31 43.80 19.14
C LYS A 262 -31.48 44.59 18.55
N ASP A 263 -31.89 44.32 17.31
CA ASP A 263 -33.03 44.96 16.65
C ASP A 263 -34.13 43.94 16.35
N HIS A 264 -35.06 43.85 17.29
CA HIS A 264 -36.42 43.30 17.17
C HIS A 264 -36.59 41.80 16.84
N THR A 265 -37.12 41.09 17.85
CA THR A 265 -38.05 39.94 17.81
C THR A 265 -38.47 39.45 16.42
N THR A 266 -38.18 38.18 16.09
CA THR A 266 -39.22 37.23 15.68
C THR A 266 -38.70 35.78 15.74
N THR A 267 -39.47 34.99 16.47
CA THR A 267 -39.55 33.54 16.50
C THR A 267 -39.59 32.90 15.10
N LEU A 268 -38.55 32.14 14.70
CA LEU A 268 -38.63 30.89 13.90
C LEU A 268 -37.21 30.42 13.48
N SER A 269 -36.54 29.58 14.26
CA SER A 269 -35.50 28.64 13.73
C SER A 269 -35.01 27.65 14.80
N SER A 270 -35.89 26.85 15.41
CA SER A 270 -35.47 25.74 16.28
C SER A 270 -35.39 24.39 15.55
N SER A 271 -35.86 24.29 14.30
CA SER A 271 -35.92 23.00 13.57
C SER A 271 -34.72 22.69 12.67
N ALA A 272 -33.85 23.66 12.37
CA ALA A 272 -32.67 23.45 11.52
C ALA A 272 -31.39 23.07 12.30
N CYS A 273 -31.39 23.26 13.63
CA CYS A 273 -30.22 23.01 14.48
C CYS A 273 -30.09 21.53 14.90
N ALA A 274 -31.21 20.81 15.03
CA ALA A 274 -31.21 19.40 15.44
C ALA A 274 -30.50 18.46 14.44
N THR A 275 -30.58 18.75 13.14
CA THR A 275 -29.92 17.92 12.12
C THR A 275 -28.40 18.20 12.01
N CYS A 276 -27.93 19.35 12.50
CA CYS A 276 -26.49 19.70 12.46
C CYS A 276 -25.71 19.10 13.63
N ASN A 277 -26.32 18.93 14.81
CA ASN A 277 -25.64 18.29 15.96
C ASN A 277 -25.38 16.80 15.71
N ASN A 278 -26.32 16.09 15.08
CA ASN A 278 -26.15 14.65 14.80
C ASN A 278 -24.99 14.34 13.83
N ILE A 279 -24.57 15.27 12.97
CA ILE A 279 -23.46 15.03 12.02
C ILE A 279 -22.10 15.39 12.64
N ALA A 280 -22.05 16.35 13.56
CA ALA A 280 -20.84 16.68 14.30
C ALA A 280 -20.46 15.60 15.31
N GLU A 281 -21.45 14.96 15.94
CA GLU A 281 -21.26 13.89 16.91
C GLU A 281 -20.75 12.59 16.27
N ILE A 282 -21.16 12.31 15.01
CA ILE A 282 -20.67 11.15 14.22
C ILE A 282 -19.21 11.29 13.77
N VAL A 283 -18.65 12.51 13.77
CA VAL A 283 -17.28 12.78 13.30
C VAL A 283 -16.30 13.00 14.45
N ALA A 284 -16.78 13.23 15.68
CA ALA A 284 -15.94 13.65 16.81
C ALA A 284 -15.62 12.58 17.87
N THR A 285 -16.20 11.37 17.81
CA THR A 285 -15.91 10.34 18.83
C THR A 285 -14.81 9.37 18.40
N PRO A 286 -13.63 9.33 19.06
CA PRO A 286 -12.75 8.17 19.02
C PRO A 286 -13.38 6.99 19.79
N PRO A 287 -13.12 5.72 19.42
CA PRO A 287 -13.70 4.58 20.13
C PRO A 287 -12.94 4.32 21.43
N ALA A 288 -13.69 3.96 22.48
CA ALA A 288 -13.27 3.48 23.81
C ALA A 288 -13.02 4.55 24.90
N ALA A 289 -14.08 4.90 25.63
CA ALA A 289 -13.98 5.30 27.04
C ALA A 289 -15.26 5.05 27.87
N ASP A 290 -16.45 4.98 27.28
CA ASP A 290 -17.70 5.01 28.08
C ASP A 290 -18.54 3.73 28.01
N ALA A 291 -17.95 2.57 28.31
CA ALA A 291 -18.70 1.31 28.47
C ALA A 291 -18.40 0.59 29.78
N ILE A 292 -18.11 1.34 30.84
CA ILE A 292 -18.14 0.84 32.23
C ILE A 292 -18.88 1.91 33.04
N MET A 293 -20.21 1.80 33.09
CA MET A 293 -21.12 2.29 34.15
C MET A 293 -22.49 2.61 33.54
N GLU A 294 -23.30 1.56 33.32
CA GLU A 294 -24.76 1.55 33.53
C GLU A 294 -25.37 0.31 32.88
N ALA A 295 -25.50 -0.76 33.67
CA ALA A 295 -26.61 -1.71 33.58
C ALA A 295 -26.60 -2.55 34.86
N ARG A 296 -27.16 -1.91 35.90
CA ARG A 296 -28.06 -2.58 36.80
C ARG A 296 -29.42 -2.69 36.10
#